data_AF-A0A2W5QDG5-F1
#
_entry.id   AF-A0A2W5QDG5-F1
#
_cell.length_a   1.000
_cell.length_b   1.000
_cell.length_c   1.000
_cell.angle_alpha   90.00
_cell.angle_beta   90.00
_cell.angle_gamma   90.00
#
_symmetry.space_group_name_H-M   'P 1'
#
loop_
_entity.id
_entity.type
_entity.pdbx_description
1 polymer ?
#
loop_
_entity_poly.entity_id
_entity_poly.type
_entity_poly.pdbx_seq_one_letter_code
_entity_poly.pdbx_strand_id
1 'polypeptide(L)'
;MFPLFWNVSYAPVYRWPGGGDWQQVVDTRTIVKALAGPGSSNVEVECRAVERYSYGRQLGWLTDALIGLQDDASPAEKKRARTAVGRLREAAEWVDSIKPQFADQRTARRVGGTPPATQ
;
A
#
# COMPACT_ATOMS: atom_id res chain seq x y z
N MET A 1 -14.04 25.91 10.80
CA MET A 1 -14.64 24.72 10.14
C MET A 1 -13.48 23.84 9.70
N PHE A 2 -13.57 22.50 9.80
CA PHE A 2 -12.44 21.53 9.76
C PHE A 2 -11.76 21.33 11.12
N PRO A 3 -12.32 20.43 11.96
CA PRO A 3 -11.67 19.13 12.17
C PRO A 3 -12.65 17.94 12.35
N LEU A 4 -13.97 18.18 12.30
CA LEU A 4 -14.98 17.12 12.47
C LEU A 4 -15.03 16.14 11.29
N PHE A 5 -14.89 16.64 10.06
CA PHE A 5 -15.00 15.80 8.86
C PHE A 5 -13.87 14.76 8.78
N TRP A 6 -12.69 15.10 9.29
CA TRP A 6 -11.52 14.21 9.36
C TRP A 6 -11.73 13.08 10.38
N ASN A 7 -12.22 13.40 11.57
CA ASN A 7 -12.45 12.40 12.62
C ASN A 7 -13.60 11.44 12.27
N VAL A 8 -14.68 11.93 11.65
CA VAL A 8 -15.83 11.06 11.31
C VAL A 8 -15.54 10.14 10.12
N SER A 9 -14.76 10.60 9.13
CA SER A 9 -14.57 9.85 7.89
C SER A 9 -13.39 8.88 7.91
N TYR A 10 -12.31 9.20 8.65
CA TYR A 10 -11.05 8.44 8.57
C TYR A 10 -10.69 7.65 9.82
N ALA A 11 -11.29 7.94 10.98
CA ALA A 11 -11.02 7.22 12.22
C ALA A 11 -12.27 7.18 13.11
N PRO A 12 -13.30 6.37 12.79
CA PRO A 12 -14.46 6.22 13.65
C PRO A 12 -14.04 5.50 14.93
N VAL A 13 -13.60 6.25 15.94
CA VAL A 13 -13.48 5.72 17.30
C VAL A 13 -14.90 5.64 17.85
N TYR A 14 -15.56 4.52 17.60
CA TYR A 14 -16.92 4.29 18.05
C TYR A 14 -16.88 3.94 19.54
N ARG A 15 -17.14 4.94 20.40
CA ARG A 15 -17.24 4.74 21.84
C ARG A 15 -18.64 4.29 22.20
N TRP A 16 -18.80 3.01 22.53
CA TRP A 16 -20.04 2.49 23.09
C TRP A 16 -20.12 2.85 24.59
N PRO A 17 -21.28 3.30 25.12
CA PRO A 17 -21.37 3.85 26.48
C PRO A 17 -21.22 2.82 27.61
N GLY A 18 -20.82 1.57 27.30
CA GLY A 18 -20.61 0.50 28.28
C GLY A 18 -19.48 -0.48 27.95
N GLY A 19 -18.63 -0.19 26.97
CA GLY A 19 -17.53 -1.07 26.54
C GLY A 19 -16.45 -0.27 25.83
N GLY A 20 -15.19 -0.57 26.14
CA GLY A 20 -14.01 0.21 25.74
C GLY A 20 -13.84 0.46 24.24
N ASP A 21 -12.84 1.28 23.93
CA ASP A 21 -12.59 1.84 22.59
C ASP A 21 -12.57 0.74 21.51
N TRP A 22 -13.63 0.71 20.68
CA TRP A 22 -13.67 -0.10 19.47
C TRP A 22 -12.76 0.57 18.43
N GLN A 23 -11.48 0.17 18.41
CA GLN A 23 -10.59 0.51 17.31
C GLN A 23 -10.89 -0.42 16.13
N GLN A 24 -11.42 0.16 15.04
CA GLN A 24 -11.50 -0.56 13.76
C GLN A 24 -10.06 -0.87 13.31
N VAL A 25 -9.66 -2.13 13.38
CA VAL A 25 -8.42 -2.61 12.77
C VAL A 25 -8.58 -2.52 11.26
N VAL A 26 -8.08 -1.44 10.67
CA VAL A 26 -8.10 -1.25 9.22
C VAL A 26 -7.12 -2.24 8.58
N ASP A 27 -7.63 -3.38 8.13
CA ASP A 27 -6.84 -4.32 7.32
C ASP A 27 -6.56 -3.70 5.95
N THR A 28 -5.29 -3.41 5.69
CA THR A 28 -4.84 -2.79 4.44
C THR A 28 -5.12 -3.68 3.23
N ARG A 29 -5.29 -5.01 3.41
CA ARG A 29 -5.71 -5.93 2.35
C ARG A 29 -7.10 -5.61 1.82
N THR A 30 -8.02 -5.19 2.68
CA THR A 30 -9.39 -4.83 2.32
C THR A 30 -9.40 -3.59 1.43
N ILE A 31 -8.53 -2.63 1.71
CA ILE A 31 -8.39 -1.41 0.90
C ILE A 31 -7.79 -1.73 -0.47
N VAL A 32 -6.71 -2.54 -0.54
CA VAL A 32 -6.10 -2.94 -1.82
C VAL A 32 -7.12 -3.67 -2.71
N LYS A 33 -7.90 -4.59 -2.14
CA LYS A 33 -8.96 -5.29 -2.88
C LYS A 33 -10.11 -4.38 -3.30
N ALA A 34 -10.44 -3.36 -2.51
CA ALA A 34 -11.48 -2.38 -2.83
C ALA A 34 -11.05 -1.38 -3.93
N LEU A 35 -9.75 -1.07 -4.01
CA LEU A 35 -9.18 -0.16 -5.02
C LEU A 35 -8.76 -0.86 -6.32
N ALA A 36 -8.76 -2.20 -6.33
CA ALA A 36 -8.44 -3.01 -7.48
C ALA A 36 -9.53 -2.96 -8.57
N GLY A 37 -9.50 -1.91 -9.41
CA GLY A 37 -10.35 -1.78 -10.60
C GLY A 37 -9.72 -2.35 -11.88
N PRO A 38 -10.50 -2.49 -12.97
CA PRO A 38 -9.96 -2.82 -14.29
C PRO A 38 -8.89 -1.81 -14.71
N GLY A 39 -7.65 -2.26 -14.92
CA GLY A 39 -6.51 -1.40 -15.23
C GLY A 39 -5.58 -1.11 -14.04
N SER A 40 -5.93 -1.54 -12.83
CA SER A 40 -5.02 -1.46 -11.68
C SER A 40 -3.85 -2.45 -11.81
N SER A 41 -2.83 -2.20 -11.00
CA SER A 41 -1.79 -3.14 -10.60
C SER A 41 -2.37 -4.49 -10.16
N ASN A 42 -1.54 -5.54 -10.26
CA ASN A 42 -1.94 -6.91 -9.90
C ASN A 42 -2.22 -6.99 -8.39
N VAL A 43 -3.47 -7.29 -8.02
CA VAL A 43 -3.99 -7.25 -6.64
C VAL A 43 -3.22 -8.20 -5.73
N GLU A 44 -2.87 -9.39 -6.23
CA GLU A 44 -2.12 -10.39 -5.47
C GLU A 44 -0.69 -9.93 -5.18
N VAL A 45 -0.05 -9.26 -6.15
CA VAL A 45 1.27 -8.63 -5.96
C VAL A 45 1.19 -7.50 -4.95
N GLU A 46 0.17 -6.64 -5.03
CA GLU A 46 0.00 -5.54 -4.08
C GLU A 46 -0.30 -6.02 -2.66
N CYS A 47 -1.17 -7.02 -2.49
CA CYS A 47 -1.44 -7.61 -1.18
C CYS A 47 -0.15 -8.11 -0.52
N ARG A 48 0.70 -8.83 -1.28
CA ARG A 48 1.98 -9.33 -0.80
C ARG A 48 2.99 -8.21 -0.51
N ALA A 49 3.01 -7.17 -1.35
CA ALA A 49 3.86 -6.00 -1.14
C ALA A 49 3.50 -5.27 0.15
N VAL A 50 2.22 -5.06 0.40
CA VAL A 50 1.72 -4.35 1.59
C VAL A 50 1.95 -5.15 2.88
N GLU A 51 1.83 -6.47 2.83
CA GLU A 51 2.14 -7.34 3.98
C GLU A 51 3.60 -7.20 4.44
N ARG A 52 4.53 -7.19 3.48
CA ARG A 52 5.96 -7.12 3.79
C ARG A 52 6.43 -5.68 4.06
N TYR A 53 5.96 -4.75 3.25
CA TYR A 53 6.29 -3.33 3.26
C TYR A 53 4.99 -2.53 3.38
N SER A 54 4.53 -2.30 4.61
CA SER A 54 3.30 -1.54 4.84
C SER A 54 3.37 -0.13 4.24
N TYR A 55 2.24 0.39 3.73
CA TYR A 55 2.20 1.73 3.14
C TYR A 55 2.73 2.82 4.09
N GLY A 56 2.47 2.72 5.39
CA GLY A 56 3.03 3.64 6.38
C GLY A 56 4.56 3.65 6.41
N ARG A 57 5.20 2.48 6.26
CA ARG A 57 6.68 2.40 6.16
C ARG A 57 7.19 2.97 4.84
N GLN A 58 6.50 2.68 3.74
CA GLN A 58 6.86 3.23 2.42
C GLN A 58 6.79 4.77 2.44
N LEU A 59 5.72 5.34 3.00
CA LEU A 59 5.55 6.78 3.15
C LEU A 59 6.59 7.38 4.10
N GLY A 60 6.91 6.69 5.21
CA GLY A 60 7.97 7.11 6.12
C GLY A 60 9.33 7.21 5.42
N TRP A 61 9.71 6.19 4.65
CA TRP A 61 10.96 6.22 3.89
C TRP A 61 10.97 7.28 2.79
N LEU A 62 9.85 7.50 2.10
CA LEU A 62 9.73 8.59 1.13
C LEU A 62 9.93 9.95 1.81
N THR A 63 9.30 10.14 2.97
CA THR A 63 9.39 11.37 3.75
C THR A 63 10.83 11.62 4.20
N ASP A 64 11.49 10.61 4.77
CA ASP A 64 12.90 10.69 5.18
C ASP A 64 13.82 11.01 4.01
N ALA A 65 13.55 10.45 2.83
CA ALA A 65 14.31 10.74 1.61
C ALA A 65 14.13 12.20 1.16
N LEU A 66 12.90 12.72 1.21
CA LEU A 66 12.58 14.11 0.86
C LEU A 66 13.19 15.11 1.85
N ILE A 67 13.14 14.81 3.16
CA ILE A 67 13.75 15.66 4.19
C ILE A 67 15.26 15.79 3.94
N GLY A 68 15.96 14.68 3.67
CA GLY A 68 17.40 14.75 3.43
C GLY A 68 17.81 15.38 2.10
N LEU A 69 16.87 15.66 1.20
CA LEU A 69 17.11 16.39 -0.04
C LEU A 69 17.14 17.91 0.19
N GLN A 70 16.59 18.40 1.30
CA GLN A 70 16.61 19.83 1.60
C GLN A 70 18.03 20.33 1.84
N ASP A 71 18.32 21.54 1.38
CA ASP A 71 19.67 22.14 1.45
C ASP A 71 20.13 22.33 2.89
N ASP A 72 19.20 22.67 3.78
CA ASP A 72 19.38 22.90 5.22
C ASP A 72 19.33 21.61 6.06
N ALA A 73 19.17 20.43 5.43
CA ALA A 73 19.10 19.18 6.16
C ALA A 73 20.39 18.88 6.93
N SER A 74 20.23 18.52 8.20
CA SER A 74 21.31 18.16 9.09
C SER A 74 22.05 16.90 8.61
N PRO A 75 23.32 16.68 9.04
CA PRO A 75 24.04 15.45 8.72
C PRO A 75 23.31 14.16 9.12
N ALA A 76 22.53 14.21 10.21
CA ALA A 76 21.73 13.09 10.69
C ALA A 76 20.53 12.80 9.77
N GLU A 77 19.87 13.83 9.24
CA GLU A 77 18.78 13.69 8.26
C GLU A 77 19.31 13.18 6.92
N LYS A 78 20.43 13.70 6.44
CA LYS A 78 21.10 13.19 5.23
C LYS A 78 21.49 11.71 5.37
N LYS A 79 21.90 11.27 6.56
CA LYS A 79 22.16 9.84 6.85
C LYS A 79 20.86 9.02 6.82
N ARG A 80 19.80 9.49 7.46
CA ARG A 80 18.48 8.83 7.46
C ARG A 80 17.92 8.70 6.04
N ALA A 81 18.04 9.75 5.22
CA ALA A 81 17.63 9.74 3.82
C ALA A 81 18.35 8.67 3.00
N ARG A 82 19.68 8.53 3.14
CA ARG A 82 20.44 7.46 2.46
C ARG A 82 19.94 6.07 2.84
N THR A 83 19.68 5.83 4.13
CA THR A 83 19.12 4.57 4.61
C THR A 83 17.71 4.34 4.04
N ALA A 84 16.86 5.36 4.04
CA ALA A 84 15.50 5.29 3.54
C ALA A 84 15.44 4.98 2.04
N VAL A 85 16.30 5.63 1.23
CA VAL A 85 16.46 5.31 -0.20
C VAL A 85 16.92 3.87 -0.40
N GLY A 86 17.85 3.38 0.44
CA GLY A 86 18.24 1.97 0.44
C GLY A 86 17.06 1.02 0.67
N ARG A 87 16.22 1.30 1.67
CA ARG A 87 15.01 0.52 1.96
C ARG A 87 13.98 0.55 0.82
N LEU A 88 13.82 1.70 0.17
CA LEU A 88 12.93 1.82 -0.99
C LEU A 88 13.44 0.98 -2.17
N ARG A 89 14.75 0.94 -2.40
CA ARG A 89 15.35 0.07 -3.43
C ARG A 89 15.18 -1.41 -3.12
N GLU A 90 15.48 -1.82 -1.89
CA GLU A 90 15.25 -3.20 -1.43
C GLU A 90 13.79 -3.62 -1.62
N ALA A 91 12.84 -2.73 -1.29
CA ALA A 91 11.43 -2.98 -1.47
C ALA A 91 11.06 -3.12 -2.96
N ALA A 92 11.59 -2.24 -3.83
CA ALA A 92 11.36 -2.30 -5.26
C ALA A 92 11.89 -3.60 -5.89
N GLU A 93 13.14 -3.97 -5.58
CA GLU A 93 13.76 -5.22 -6.05
C GLU A 93 12.97 -6.45 -5.60
N TRP A 94 12.51 -6.46 -4.36
CA TRP A 94 11.69 -7.54 -3.85
C TRP A 94 10.33 -7.62 -4.58
N VAL A 95 9.66 -6.48 -4.81
CA VAL A 95 8.41 -6.44 -5.57
C VAL A 95 8.63 -6.92 -7.01
N ASP A 96 9.73 -6.54 -7.65
CA ASP A 96 10.07 -6.99 -8.99
C ASP A 96 10.36 -8.50 -9.04
N SER A 97 10.92 -9.08 -7.99
CA SER A 97 11.14 -10.53 -7.90
C SER A 97 9.86 -11.36 -7.84
N ILE A 98 8.76 -10.80 -7.32
CA ILE A 98 7.48 -11.50 -7.20
C ILE A 98 6.57 -11.28 -8.41
N LYS A 99 6.75 -10.20 -9.18
CA LYS A 99 5.93 -9.89 -10.37
C LYS A 99 5.83 -11.04 -11.39
N PRO A 100 6.93 -11.73 -11.78
CA PRO A 100 6.88 -12.81 -12.76
C PRO A 100 5.96 -13.97 -12.34
N GLN A 101 5.88 -14.25 -11.04
CA GLN A 101 5.04 -15.35 -10.50
C GLN A 101 3.54 -15.11 -10.72
N PHE A 102 3.15 -13.86 -10.99
CA PHE A 102 1.76 -13.46 -11.19
C PHE A 102 1.51 -12.86 -12.58
N ALA A 103 2.52 -12.85 -13.46
CA ALA A 103 2.38 -12.38 -14.85
C ALA A 103 1.53 -13.35 -15.68
N ASP A 104 1.68 -14.67 -15.47
CA ASP A 104 0.97 -15.71 -16.22
C ASP A 104 -0.54 -15.77 -15.93
N GLN A 105 -0.99 -15.29 -14.77
CA GLN A 105 -2.41 -15.33 -14.39
C GLN A 105 -3.27 -14.34 -15.18
N ARG A 106 -2.68 -13.27 -15.74
CA ARG A 106 -3.40 -12.31 -16.61
C ARG A 106 -3.70 -12.90 -17.98
N THR A 107 -2.79 -13.70 -18.54
CA THR A 107 -2.96 -14.32 -19.85
C THR A 107 -4.03 -15.41 -19.79
N ALA A 108 -4.04 -16.23 -18.75
CA ALA A 108 -5.05 -17.27 -18.55
C ALA A 108 -6.48 -16.70 -18.38
N ARG A 109 -6.63 -15.59 -17.66
CA ARG A 109 -7.95 -14.95 -17.42
C ARG A 109 -8.52 -14.23 -18.65
N ARG A 110 -7.68 -13.80 -19.60
CA ARG A 110 -8.12 -13.24 -20.88
C ARG A 110 -8.59 -14.31 -21.87
N VAL A 111 -8.06 -15.53 -21.80
CA VAL A 111 -8.36 -16.61 -22.76
C VAL A 111 -9.58 -17.45 -22.35
N GLY A 112 -9.95 -17.50 -21.06
CA GLY A 112 -11.11 -18.26 -20.57
C GLY A 112 -12.49 -17.58 -20.72
N GLY A 113 -12.61 -16.52 -21.52
CA GLY A 113 -13.79 -15.65 -21.56
C GLY A 113 -14.78 -15.89 -22.71
N THR A 114 -14.59 -16.90 -23.56
CA THR A 114 -15.53 -17.18 -24.66
C THR A 114 -16.09 -18.59 -24.50
N PRO A 115 -17.34 -18.76 -24.01
CA PRO A 115 -18.00 -20.05 -24.11
C PRO A 115 -18.20 -20.38 -25.60
N PRO A 116 -17.97 -21.63 -26.03
CA PRO A 116 -18.30 -22.03 -27.39
C PRO A 116 -19.81 -21.87 -27.59
N ALA A 117 -20.21 -21.13 -28.62
CA ALA A 117 -21.59 -21.05 -29.06
C ALA A 117 -22.02 -22.46 -29.52
N THR A 118 -22.83 -23.12 -28.71
CA THR A 118 -23.53 -24.35 -29.07
C THR A 118 -24.49 -24.01 -30.22
N GLN A 119 -24.24 -24.57 -31.40
CA GLN A 119 -25.24 -24.75 -32.46
C GLN A 119 -25.65 -26.21 -32.51
#